data_AF-A0AAE0LHF2-F1
#
_entry.id   AF-A0AAE0LHF2-F1
#
_cell.length_a   1.000
_cell.length_b   1.000
_cell.length_c   1.000
_cell.angle_alpha   90.00
_cell.angle_beta   90.00
_cell.angle_gamma   90.00
#
_symmetry.space_group_name_H-M   'P 1'
#
loop_
_entity.id
_entity.type
_entity.pdbx_description
1 polymer ?
#
loop_
_entity_poly.entity_id
_entity_poly.type
_entity_poly.pdbx_seq_one_letter_code
_entity_poly.pdbx_strand_id
1 'polypeptide(L)'
;MADEPAAKKPKLESHTMNINNAVDKAHEGKTLKEILDEPVSALQGIAEWSDEVLSELNLSSVADLAKWKYGVWAVAIVNLAPFEIVGKREPSSELNIDAFLDKSYETKGLQEILEAPLSAIQGLSEKAAESLGKVRIKTVGDLGNWKFLKMAQAIGVLASGEQTETSKQERELAKLK
;
A
#
# COMPACT_ATOMS: atom_id res chain seq x y z
N MET A 1 -37.74 0.34 -32.83
CA MET A 1 -37.26 0.42 -31.44
C MET A 1 -36.39 1.65 -31.37
N ALA A 2 -36.93 2.74 -30.81
CA ALA A 2 -36.17 3.96 -30.62
C ALA A 2 -35.23 3.74 -29.42
N ASP A 3 -33.94 3.96 -29.63
CA ASP A 3 -32.93 3.87 -28.59
C ASP A 3 -33.18 5.00 -27.58
N GLU A 4 -33.46 4.62 -26.34
CA GLU A 4 -33.82 5.54 -25.27
C GLU A 4 -32.54 6.29 -24.83
N PRO A 5 -32.51 7.64 -24.82
CA PRO A 5 -31.29 8.37 -24.51
C PRO A 5 -30.88 8.08 -23.06
N ALA A 6 -29.66 7.58 -22.89
CA ALA A 6 -29.09 7.28 -21.57
C ALA A 6 -29.27 8.47 -20.62
N ALA A 7 -29.89 8.21 -19.46
CA ALA A 7 -30.13 9.23 -18.44
C ALA A 7 -28.80 9.91 -18.06
N LYS A 8 -28.78 11.26 -18.08
CA LYS A 8 -27.61 12.03 -17.66
C LYS A 8 -27.27 11.69 -16.20
N LYS A 9 -26.04 11.21 -15.98
CA LYS A 9 -25.50 10.99 -14.63
C LYS A 9 -25.63 12.30 -13.82
N PRO A 10 -26.20 12.26 -12.61
CA PRO A 10 -26.27 13.43 -11.76
C PRO A 10 -24.86 13.89 -11.41
N LYS A 11 -24.69 15.21 -11.36
CA LYS A 11 -23.42 15.84 -11.03
C LYS A 11 -23.16 15.62 -9.54
N LEU A 12 -21.99 15.05 -9.20
CA LEU A 12 -21.49 15.04 -7.82
C LEU A 12 -21.51 16.47 -7.25
N GLU A 13 -21.78 16.60 -5.95
CA GLU A 13 -21.71 17.89 -5.26
C GLU A 13 -20.30 18.47 -5.35
N SER A 14 -20.15 19.78 -5.14
CA SER A 14 -18.84 20.45 -5.22
C SER A 14 -17.94 20.08 -4.03
N HIS A 15 -17.29 18.91 -4.11
CA HIS A 15 -16.29 18.47 -3.14
C HIS A 15 -14.94 19.16 -3.38
N THR A 16 -14.21 19.46 -2.30
CA THR A 16 -12.88 20.12 -2.35
C THR A 16 -11.71 19.19 -2.06
N MET A 17 -11.97 17.98 -1.57
CA MET A 17 -10.96 16.98 -1.23
C MET A 17 -10.17 16.55 -2.49
N ASN A 18 -8.86 16.41 -2.36
CA ASN A 18 -7.99 15.87 -3.41
C ASN A 18 -6.67 15.32 -2.80
N ILE A 19 -5.93 14.57 -3.59
CA ILE A 19 -4.57 14.09 -3.28
C ILE A 19 -3.61 14.40 -4.44
N ASN A 20 -3.75 15.56 -5.10
CA ASN A 20 -2.98 15.87 -6.32
C ASN A 20 -1.45 15.80 -6.12
N ASN A 21 -0.96 16.06 -4.90
CA ASN A 21 0.46 15.93 -4.55
C ASN A 21 0.91 14.49 -4.19
N ALA A 22 0.03 13.50 -4.31
CA ALA A 22 0.36 12.09 -4.12
C ALA A 22 0.46 11.34 -5.45
N VAL A 23 -0.04 11.90 -6.54
CA VAL A 23 -0.07 11.28 -7.87
C VAL A 23 0.65 12.14 -8.90
N ASP A 24 1.16 11.52 -9.96
CA ASP A 24 1.72 12.26 -11.09
C ASP A 24 0.64 13.15 -11.74
N LYS A 25 1.08 14.23 -12.40
CA LYS A 25 0.22 15.23 -13.04
C LYS A 25 -0.82 14.59 -13.97
N ALA A 26 -0.46 13.52 -14.67
CA ALA A 26 -1.35 12.82 -15.60
C ALA A 26 -2.53 12.09 -14.92
N HIS A 27 -2.44 11.86 -13.60
CA HIS A 27 -3.43 11.13 -12.82
C HIS A 27 -4.21 12.02 -11.84
N GLU A 28 -3.95 13.34 -11.84
CA GLU A 28 -4.74 14.29 -11.05
C GLU A 28 -6.23 14.25 -11.45
N GLY A 29 -7.12 14.30 -10.45
CA GLY A 29 -8.57 14.27 -10.65
C GLY A 29 -9.19 12.89 -10.85
N LYS A 30 -8.38 11.82 -10.97
CA LYS A 30 -8.87 10.44 -10.86
C LYS A 30 -9.43 10.17 -9.47
N THR A 31 -10.44 9.32 -9.40
CA THR A 31 -10.95 8.74 -8.15
C THR A 31 -9.89 7.84 -7.52
N LEU A 32 -9.99 7.60 -6.22
CA LEU A 32 -9.09 6.69 -5.51
C LEU A 32 -9.17 5.27 -6.10
N LYS A 33 -10.37 4.83 -6.48
CA LYS A 33 -10.59 3.55 -7.18
C LYS A 33 -9.88 3.49 -8.52
N GLU A 34 -9.96 4.54 -9.34
CA GLU A 34 -9.22 4.60 -10.60
C GLU A 34 -7.70 4.59 -10.35
N ILE A 35 -7.20 5.35 -9.35
CA ILE A 35 -5.77 5.36 -8.99
C ILE A 35 -5.26 3.97 -8.59
N LEU A 36 -6.09 3.15 -7.93
CA LEU A 36 -5.72 1.78 -7.57
C LEU A 36 -5.45 0.89 -8.79
N ASP A 37 -6.12 1.14 -9.91
CA ASP A 37 -5.95 0.38 -11.16
C ASP A 37 -4.73 0.85 -11.98
N GLU A 38 -4.08 1.94 -11.57
CA GLU A 38 -2.91 2.50 -12.25
C GLU A 38 -1.60 1.80 -11.87
N PRO A 39 -0.56 1.87 -12.73
CA PRO A 39 0.79 1.44 -12.37
C PRO A 39 1.34 2.21 -11.15
N VAL A 40 2.35 1.66 -10.49
CA VAL A 40 2.95 2.29 -9.30
C VAL A 40 3.56 3.66 -9.63
N SER A 41 4.07 3.84 -10.85
CA SER A 41 4.54 5.13 -11.39
C SER A 41 3.50 6.24 -11.46
N ALA A 42 2.21 5.92 -11.33
CA ALA A 42 1.17 6.94 -11.14
C ALA A 42 1.32 7.71 -9.81
N LEU A 43 2.10 7.21 -8.85
CA LEU A 43 2.41 7.91 -7.60
C LEU A 43 3.51 8.95 -7.79
N GLN A 44 3.31 10.15 -7.24
CA GLN A 44 4.22 11.27 -7.49
C GLN A 44 5.64 11.02 -6.94
N GLY A 45 6.63 11.06 -7.83
CA GLY A 45 8.05 11.04 -7.49
C GLY A 45 8.69 9.66 -7.47
N ILE A 46 7.99 8.63 -7.95
CA ILE A 46 8.61 7.38 -8.39
C ILE A 46 8.75 7.44 -9.93
N ALA A 47 9.83 6.89 -10.47
CA ALA A 47 10.11 6.97 -11.91
C ALA A 47 9.51 5.77 -12.65
N GLU A 48 9.04 5.94 -13.89
CA GLU A 48 8.36 4.90 -14.68
C GLU A 48 9.13 3.56 -14.77
N TRP A 49 10.46 3.59 -14.82
CA TRP A 49 11.27 2.36 -14.86
C TRP A 49 11.08 1.46 -13.63
N SER A 50 10.57 2.00 -12.51
CA SER A 50 10.28 1.19 -11.33
C SER A 50 9.17 0.19 -11.57
N ASP A 51 8.25 0.43 -12.50
CA ASP A 51 7.13 -0.48 -12.76
C ASP A 51 7.63 -1.82 -13.31
N GLU A 52 8.63 -1.79 -14.21
CA GLU A 52 9.26 -3.01 -14.71
C GLU A 52 9.88 -3.80 -13.55
N VAL A 53 10.62 -3.12 -12.67
CA VAL A 53 11.23 -3.75 -11.49
C VAL A 53 10.18 -4.33 -10.55
N LEU A 54 9.11 -3.59 -10.26
CA LEU A 54 8.06 -3.99 -9.33
C LEU A 54 7.18 -5.12 -9.90
N SER A 55 7.01 -5.17 -11.23
CA SER A 55 6.33 -6.28 -11.90
C SER A 55 7.04 -7.63 -11.69
N GLU A 56 8.37 -7.64 -11.48
CA GLU A 56 9.12 -8.86 -11.11
C GLU A 56 8.64 -9.48 -9.78
N LEU A 57 8.01 -8.66 -8.92
CA LEU A 57 7.40 -9.08 -7.65
C LEU A 57 5.89 -9.33 -7.75
N ASN A 58 5.30 -9.25 -8.95
CA ASN A 58 3.86 -9.19 -9.19
C ASN A 58 3.20 -7.95 -8.57
N LEU A 59 3.89 -6.81 -8.55
CA LEU A 59 3.38 -5.53 -8.07
C LEU A 59 3.17 -4.58 -9.26
N SER A 60 2.15 -4.88 -10.06
CA SER A 60 1.91 -4.17 -11.33
C SER A 60 1.02 -2.94 -11.19
N SER A 61 0.37 -2.78 -10.03
CA SER A 61 -0.57 -1.68 -9.76
C SER A 61 -0.40 -1.09 -8.37
N VAL A 62 -0.95 0.12 -8.16
CA VAL A 62 -1.08 0.72 -6.83
C VAL A 62 -1.90 -0.21 -5.91
N ALA A 63 -2.90 -0.92 -6.42
CA ALA A 63 -3.66 -1.92 -5.67
C ALA A 63 -2.82 -3.10 -5.19
N ASP A 64 -1.95 -3.64 -6.05
CA ASP A 64 -1.05 -4.74 -5.68
C ASP A 64 -0.11 -4.29 -4.57
N LEU A 65 0.49 -3.10 -4.73
CA LEU A 65 1.38 -2.53 -3.73
C LEU A 65 0.65 -2.27 -2.40
N ALA A 66 -0.58 -1.76 -2.44
CA ALA A 66 -1.39 -1.49 -1.25
C ALA A 66 -1.69 -2.76 -0.44
N LYS A 67 -1.91 -3.90 -1.11
CA LYS A 67 -2.28 -5.18 -0.49
C LYS A 67 -1.09 -6.10 -0.23
N TRP A 68 0.11 -5.68 -0.62
CA TRP A 68 1.27 -6.54 -0.60
C TRP A 68 1.67 -6.92 0.83
N LYS A 69 1.55 -8.20 1.17
CA LYS A 69 1.70 -8.69 2.55
C LYS A 69 3.04 -8.33 3.20
N TYR A 70 4.15 -8.44 2.47
CA TYR A 70 5.48 -8.17 3.04
C TYR A 70 5.66 -6.68 3.35
N GLY A 71 5.10 -5.82 2.50
CA GLY A 71 5.04 -4.38 2.77
C GLY A 71 4.18 -4.06 4.00
N VAL A 72 3.01 -4.70 4.14
CA VAL A 72 2.16 -4.53 5.34
C VAL A 72 2.91 -4.91 6.62
N TRP A 73 3.64 -6.02 6.61
CA TRP A 73 4.42 -6.47 7.76
C TRP A 73 5.53 -5.48 8.11
N ALA A 74 6.31 -5.03 7.13
CA ALA A 74 7.38 -4.07 7.33
C ALA A 74 6.87 -2.73 7.88
N VAL A 75 5.74 -2.23 7.36
CA VAL A 75 5.10 -1.00 7.86
C VAL A 75 4.64 -1.17 9.31
N ALA A 76 4.05 -2.32 9.66
CA ALA A 76 3.63 -2.59 11.03
C ALA A 76 4.83 -2.62 12.01
N ILE A 77 5.93 -3.27 11.63
CA ILE A 77 7.18 -3.31 12.40
C ILE A 77 7.71 -1.88 12.60
N VAL A 78 7.85 -1.10 11.53
CA VAL A 78 8.30 0.30 11.60
C VAL A 78 7.42 1.16 12.50
N ASN A 79 6.11 0.97 12.48
CA ASN A 79 5.20 1.77 13.29
C ASN A 79 5.29 1.43 14.78
N LEU A 80 5.62 0.19 15.15
CA LEU A 80 5.74 -0.25 16.54
C LEU A 80 7.15 -0.10 17.12
N ALA A 81 8.19 -0.13 16.28
CA ALA A 81 9.59 -0.04 16.72
C ALA A 81 9.90 1.18 17.62
N PRO A 82 9.35 2.39 17.41
CA PRO A 82 9.58 3.53 18.30
C PRO A 82 9.11 3.33 19.75
N PHE A 83 8.24 2.34 20.00
CA PHE A 83 7.73 2.02 21.33
C PHE A 83 8.55 0.91 22.02
N GLU A 84 9.52 0.31 21.34
CA GLU A 84 10.44 -0.65 21.95
C GLU A 84 11.48 0.08 22.83
N ILE A 85 11.61 -0.36 24.07
CA ILE A 85 12.70 0.06 24.96
C ILE A 85 13.74 -1.06 24.97
N VAL A 86 14.84 -0.84 24.25
CA VAL A 86 15.91 -1.84 24.07
C VAL A 86 16.42 -2.35 25.42
N GLY A 87 16.49 -3.67 25.57
CA GLY A 87 16.98 -4.34 26.78
C GLY A 87 16.01 -4.30 27.98
N LYS A 88 14.76 -3.85 27.79
CA LYS A 88 13.72 -3.79 28.84
C LYS A 88 12.55 -4.74 28.58
N ARG A 89 12.82 -5.91 27.99
CA ARG A 89 11.79 -6.95 27.85
C ARG A 89 11.35 -7.45 29.21
N GLU A 90 10.04 -7.49 29.45
CA GLU A 90 9.46 -8.11 30.64
C GLU A 90 9.75 -9.62 30.65
N PRO A 91 10.33 -10.20 31.73
CA PRO A 91 10.74 -11.61 31.76
C PRO A 91 9.62 -12.61 31.49
N SER A 92 8.36 -12.28 31.80
CA SER A 92 7.19 -13.12 31.55
C SER A 92 6.53 -12.90 30.19
N SER A 93 7.07 -12.03 29.34
CA SER A 93 6.46 -11.70 28.06
C SER A 93 6.61 -12.84 27.05
N GLU A 94 5.48 -13.28 26.49
CA GLU A 94 5.40 -14.24 25.36
C GLU A 94 5.29 -13.53 24.00
N LEU A 95 5.28 -12.20 23.97
CA LEU A 95 5.10 -11.40 22.75
C LEU A 95 6.21 -11.71 21.73
N ASN A 96 5.79 -12.08 20.53
CA ASN A 96 6.66 -12.35 19.38
C ASN A 96 5.92 -12.07 18.06
N ILE A 97 6.68 -12.05 16.97
CA ILE A 97 6.19 -11.96 15.60
C ILE A 97 6.85 -13.04 14.73
N ASP A 98 7.14 -14.20 15.30
CA ASP A 98 7.98 -15.24 14.68
C ASP A 98 7.42 -15.70 13.33
N ALA A 99 6.10 -15.75 13.19
CA ALA A 99 5.44 -16.12 11.93
C ALA A 99 5.72 -15.16 10.75
N PHE A 100 6.25 -13.96 11.03
CA PHE A 100 6.61 -12.93 10.05
C PHE A 100 8.11 -12.90 9.75
N LEU A 101 8.94 -13.56 10.56
CA LEU A 101 10.39 -13.43 10.55
C LEU A 101 11.07 -14.74 10.13
N ASP A 102 12.18 -14.62 9.40
CA ASP A 102 13.07 -15.75 9.20
C ASP A 102 13.60 -16.28 10.54
N LYS A 103 13.89 -17.59 10.61
CA LYS A 103 14.32 -18.29 11.82
C LYS A 103 15.50 -17.61 12.53
N SER A 104 16.42 -17.03 11.77
CA SER A 104 17.60 -16.36 12.32
C SER A 104 17.30 -15.01 13.00
N TYR A 105 16.09 -14.47 12.81
CA TYR A 105 15.66 -13.17 13.30
C TYR A 105 14.55 -13.23 14.36
N GLU A 106 13.92 -14.38 14.61
CA GLU A 106 12.79 -14.54 15.57
C GLU A 106 13.06 -13.98 16.99
N THR A 107 14.31 -14.02 17.45
CA THR A 107 14.69 -13.56 18.81
C THR A 107 15.14 -12.10 18.88
N LYS A 108 15.08 -11.37 17.77
CA LYS A 108 15.57 -9.99 17.64
C LYS A 108 14.53 -8.97 18.09
N GLY A 109 15.00 -7.85 18.64
CA GLY A 109 14.14 -6.69 18.93
C GLY A 109 13.68 -5.99 17.66
N LEU A 110 12.58 -5.23 17.71
CA LEU A 110 12.06 -4.50 16.55
C LEU A 110 13.09 -3.53 15.96
N GLN A 111 13.88 -2.85 16.80
CA GLN A 111 14.97 -1.97 16.37
C GLN A 111 16.08 -2.74 15.63
N GLU A 112 16.41 -3.96 16.05
CA GLU A 112 17.34 -4.82 15.31
C GLU A 112 16.73 -5.28 13.98
N ILE A 113 15.42 -5.55 13.94
CA ILE A 113 14.71 -5.90 12.71
C ILE A 113 14.69 -4.75 11.70
N LEU A 114 14.60 -3.48 12.14
CA LEU A 114 14.63 -2.34 11.23
C LEU A 114 15.91 -2.29 10.39
N GLU A 115 17.05 -2.59 11.02
CA GLU A 115 18.37 -2.61 10.40
C GLU A 115 18.65 -3.93 9.66
N ALA A 116 17.80 -4.94 9.84
CA ALA A 116 17.98 -6.24 9.22
C ALA A 116 17.73 -6.20 7.70
N PRO A 117 18.45 -7.03 6.92
CA PRO A 117 18.19 -7.19 5.50
C PRO A 117 16.77 -7.73 5.24
N LEU A 118 16.29 -7.57 4.01
CA LEU A 118 14.98 -8.08 3.59
C LEU A 118 14.78 -9.59 3.77
N SER A 119 15.86 -10.38 3.82
CA SER A 119 15.80 -11.81 4.14
C SER A 119 15.33 -12.11 5.57
N ALA A 120 15.29 -11.11 6.45
CA ALA A 120 14.67 -11.24 7.77
C ALA A 120 13.14 -11.42 7.69
N ILE A 121 12.50 -11.08 6.58
CA ILE A 121 11.07 -11.30 6.36
C ILE A 121 10.85 -12.71 5.83
N GLN A 122 10.13 -13.55 6.59
CA GLN A 122 9.90 -14.93 6.17
C GLN A 122 9.14 -15.00 4.85
N GLY A 123 9.65 -15.82 3.93
CA GLY A 123 9.02 -16.12 2.66
C GLY A 123 9.20 -15.04 1.59
N LEU A 124 9.92 -13.95 1.88
CA LEU A 124 10.40 -13.05 0.84
C LEU A 124 11.62 -13.69 0.18
N SER A 125 11.55 -13.92 -1.13
CA SER A 125 12.64 -14.60 -1.85
C SER A 125 13.86 -13.70 -2.05
N GLU A 126 15.04 -14.30 -2.22
CA GLU A 126 16.27 -13.57 -2.55
C GLU A 126 16.09 -12.73 -3.83
N LYS A 127 15.47 -13.30 -4.87
CA LYS A 127 15.13 -12.58 -6.10
C LYS A 127 14.28 -11.34 -5.84
N ALA A 128 13.27 -11.43 -4.97
CA ALA A 128 12.45 -10.28 -4.61
C ALA A 128 13.28 -9.21 -3.88
N ALA A 129 14.18 -9.62 -2.97
CA ALA A 129 15.09 -8.70 -2.30
C ALA A 129 16.06 -8.01 -3.28
N GLU A 130 16.57 -8.72 -4.28
CA GLU A 130 17.40 -8.16 -5.35
C GLU A 130 16.63 -7.10 -6.17
N SER A 131 15.39 -7.39 -6.57
CA SER A 131 14.53 -6.45 -7.29
C SER A 131 14.27 -5.18 -6.45
N LEU A 132 13.98 -5.33 -5.16
CA LEU A 132 13.81 -4.21 -4.22
C LEU A 132 15.09 -3.38 -4.06
N GLY A 133 16.25 -4.03 -4.10
CA GLY A 133 17.55 -3.37 -4.08
C GLY A 133 17.73 -2.38 -5.24
N LYS A 134 17.17 -2.66 -6.42
CA LYS A 134 17.20 -1.76 -7.59
C LYS A 134 16.49 -0.43 -7.33
N VAL A 135 15.44 -0.43 -6.50
CA VAL A 135 14.72 0.78 -6.04
C VAL A 135 15.23 1.29 -4.68
N ARG A 136 16.45 0.89 -4.28
CA ARG A 136 17.15 1.31 -3.05
C ARG A 136 16.48 0.88 -1.74
N ILE A 137 15.73 -0.22 -1.76
CA ILE A 137 15.16 -0.83 -0.55
C ILE A 137 16.04 -2.02 -0.18
N LYS A 138 16.75 -1.96 0.96
CA LYS A 138 17.72 -2.98 1.37
C LYS A 138 17.39 -3.61 2.72
N THR A 139 16.76 -2.86 3.61
CA THR A 139 16.39 -3.31 4.96
C THR A 139 14.88 -3.41 5.14
N VAL A 140 14.45 -4.11 6.18
CA VAL A 140 13.04 -4.10 6.61
C VAL A 140 12.59 -2.67 6.92
N GLY A 141 13.47 -1.87 7.54
CA GLY A 141 13.25 -0.46 7.81
C GLY A 141 13.06 0.38 6.53
N ASP A 142 13.87 0.15 5.50
CA ASP A 142 13.71 0.83 4.20
C ASP A 142 12.34 0.52 3.60
N LEU A 143 11.95 -0.76 3.59
CA LEU A 143 10.68 -1.20 3.03
C LEU A 143 9.50 -0.60 3.81
N GLY A 144 9.54 -0.71 5.14
CA GLY A 144 8.47 -0.21 6.01
C GLY A 144 8.39 1.31 6.04
N ASN A 145 9.46 2.04 5.72
CA ASN A 145 9.46 3.49 5.59
C ASN A 145 9.20 4.00 4.16
N TRP A 146 9.08 3.10 3.19
CA TRP A 146 8.93 3.48 1.80
C TRP A 146 7.62 4.25 1.58
N LYS A 147 7.75 5.53 1.22
CA LYS A 147 6.60 6.45 1.14
C LYS A 147 5.52 5.99 0.13
N PHE A 148 5.91 5.34 -0.97
CA PHE A 148 4.98 4.88 -2.01
C PHE A 148 4.12 3.72 -1.52
N LEU A 149 4.70 2.80 -0.74
CA LEU A 149 3.94 1.74 -0.07
C LEU A 149 2.91 2.30 0.92
N LYS A 150 3.33 3.25 1.78
CA LYS A 150 2.40 3.90 2.74
C LYS A 150 1.29 4.67 2.02
N MET A 151 1.61 5.38 0.93
CA MET A 151 0.63 6.08 0.10
C MET A 151 -0.36 5.11 -0.55
N ALA A 152 0.13 4.04 -1.19
CA ALA A 152 -0.71 3.01 -1.80
C ALA A 152 -1.67 2.39 -0.77
N GLN A 153 -1.17 2.04 0.42
CA GLN A 153 -2.00 1.52 1.52
C GLN A 153 -3.07 2.53 1.96
N ALA A 154 -2.71 3.81 2.12
CA ALA A 154 -3.67 4.85 2.50
C ALA A 154 -4.75 5.08 1.43
N ILE A 155 -4.36 5.08 0.14
CA ILE A 155 -5.29 5.14 -0.99
C ILE A 155 -6.22 3.94 -0.95
N GLY A 156 -5.69 2.73 -0.78
CA GLY A 156 -6.48 1.50 -0.68
C GLY A 156 -7.52 1.54 0.44
N VAL A 157 -7.14 2.06 1.61
CA VAL A 157 -8.06 2.23 2.74
C VAL A 157 -9.17 3.23 2.39
N LEU A 158 -8.83 4.42 1.90
CA LEU A 158 -9.83 5.46 1.61
C LEU A 158 -10.73 5.09 0.42
N ALA A 159 -10.19 4.40 -0.59
CA ALA A 159 -10.95 3.91 -1.74
C ALA A 159 -12.10 2.96 -1.34
N SER A 160 -11.96 2.23 -0.23
CA SER A 160 -13.03 1.36 0.30
C SER A 160 -14.28 2.14 0.74
N GLY A 161 -14.12 3.41 1.09
CA GLY A 161 -15.21 4.33 1.46
C GLY A 161 -15.59 5.31 0.34
N GLU A 162 -14.93 5.26 -0.82
CA GLU A 162 -15.20 6.20 -1.91
C GLU A 162 -16.52 5.85 -2.64
N GLN A 163 -17.42 6.83 -2.73
CA GLN A 163 -18.69 6.73 -3.47
C GLN A 163 -18.65 7.68 -4.67
N THR A 164 -18.69 7.13 -5.87
CA THR A 164 -18.60 7.88 -7.14
C THR A 164 -19.98 8.12 -7.78
N GLU A 165 -21.00 7.38 -7.35
CA GLU A 165 -22.40 7.63 -7.68
C GLU A 165 -23.04 8.40 -6.53
N THR A 166 -23.95 9.32 -6.83
CA THR A 166 -24.66 10.03 -5.76
C THR A 166 -25.43 9.01 -4.93
N SER A 167 -25.37 9.12 -3.60
CA SER A 167 -26.09 8.24 -2.67
C SER A 167 -27.59 8.08 -3.00
N LYS A 168 -28.17 9.01 -3.76
CA LYS A 168 -29.53 8.93 -4.30
C LYS A 168 -29.70 7.85 -5.39
N GLN A 169 -28.73 7.68 -6.30
CA GLN A 169 -28.78 6.67 -7.35
C GLN A 169 -28.56 5.25 -6.82
N GLU A 170 -27.61 5.05 -5.91
CA GLU A 170 -27.39 3.74 -5.27
C GLU A 170 -28.64 3.30 -4.49
N ARG A 171 -29.28 4.24 -3.77
CA ARG A 171 -30.55 4.00 -3.06
C ARG A 171 -31.73 3.72 -3.99
N GLU A 172 -31.77 4.28 -5.19
CA GLU A 172 -32.83 3.98 -6.17
C GLU A 172 -32.60 2.68 -6.92
N LEU A 173 -31.36 2.37 -7.31
CA LEU A 173 -31.00 1.10 -7.94
C LEU A 173 -31.20 -0.09 -6.99
N ALA A 174 -30.96 0.10 -5.69
CA ALA A 174 -31.23 -0.91 -4.65
C ALA A 174 -32.73 -1.16 -4.42
N LYS A 175 -33.63 -0.25 -4.83
CA LYS A 175 -35.09 -0.46 -4.77
C LYS A 175 -35.63 -1.21 -6.00
N LEU A 176 -34.82 -1.36 -7.05
CA LEU A 176 -35.16 -2.05 -8.30
C LEU A 176 -34.67 -3.51 -8.34
N LYS A 177 -33.98 -3.97 -7.29
CA LYS A 177 -33.56 -5.36 -7.07
C LYS A 177 -34.45 -6.00 -6.03
#